data_AF-A0A969V5R4-F1
#
_entry.id   AF-A0A969V5R4-F1
#
_cell.length_a   1.000
_cell.length_b   1.000
_cell.length_c   1.000
_cell.angle_alpha   90.00
_cell.angle_beta   90.00
_cell.angle_gamma   90.00
#
_symmetry.space_group_name_H-M   'P 1'
#
loop_
_entity.id
_entity.type
_entity.pdbx_description
1 polymer ?
#
loop_
_entity_poly.entity_id
_entity_poly.type
_entity_poly.pdbx_seq_one_letter_code
_entity_poly.pdbx_strand_id
1 'polypeptide(L)'
;MIVCPNCSHPNPDGAVQCEACYTPLPATTNCPSCGATVQADAAFCGQCGYNLRAAHPTAVSATVAPDIPTDVPPLVNPDPLVQPQPISVSSANYTPSNSAPIPPTAVAVPDLSVDITQSSPPPLTVVTPPPTPEPPPIPEPPPVPELSAIPT
;
A
#
# COMPACT_ATOMS: atom_id res chain seq x y z
N MET A 1 -12.94 -0.38 -6.35
CA MET A 1 -12.30 0.10 -7.58
C MET A 1 -11.17 1.03 -7.20
N ILE A 2 -10.02 0.95 -7.86
CA ILE A 2 -8.87 1.85 -7.63
C ILE A 2 -8.61 2.69 -8.88
N VAL A 3 -8.41 4.00 -8.71
CA VAL A 3 -8.06 4.89 -9.81
C VAL A 3 -6.54 4.97 -9.92
N CYS A 4 -6.00 4.72 -11.12
CA CYS A 4 -4.56 4.80 -11.34
C CYS A 4 -4.07 6.24 -11.12
N PRO A 5 -3.09 6.49 -10.23
CA PRO A 5 -2.56 7.84 -10.00
C PRO A 5 -1.75 8.40 -11.17
N ASN A 6 -1.35 7.55 -12.12
CA ASN A 6 -0.57 7.94 -13.29
C ASN A 6 -1.46 8.42 -14.45
N CYS A 7 -2.55 7.71 -14.75
CA CYS A 7 -3.39 7.97 -15.93
C CYS A 7 -4.88 8.16 -15.63
N SER A 8 -5.29 8.12 -14.37
CA SER A 8 -6.69 8.26 -13.92
C SER A 8 -7.65 7.19 -14.46
N HIS A 9 -7.15 6.09 -15.01
CA HIS A 9 -7.99 4.97 -15.42
C HIS A 9 -8.54 4.22 -14.20
N PRO A 10 -9.85 3.90 -14.15
CA PRO A 10 -10.41 3.04 -13.10
C PRO A 10 -10.00 1.59 -13.33
N ASN A 11 -9.46 0.94 -12.31
CA ASN A 11 -9.04 -0.46 -12.33
C ASN A 11 -9.83 -1.26 -11.28
N PRO A 12 -10.02 -2.58 -11.48
CA PRO A 12 -10.67 -3.44 -10.49
C PRO A 12 -9.82 -3.55 -9.21
N ASP A 13 -10.47 -3.87 -8.09
CA ASP A 13 -9.77 -4.14 -6.83
C ASP A 13 -8.88 -5.38 -6.97
N GLY A 14 -7.66 -5.33 -6.42
CA GLY A 14 -6.67 -6.40 -6.57
C GLY A 14 -5.83 -6.36 -7.85
N ALA A 15 -6.05 -5.39 -8.75
CA ALA A 15 -5.17 -5.17 -9.88
C ALA A 15 -3.76 -4.75 -9.40
N VAL A 16 -2.73 -5.50 -9.80
CA VAL A 16 -1.32 -5.18 -9.51
C VAL A 16 -0.71 -4.20 -10.51
N GLN A 17 -1.32 -4.08 -11.69
CA GLN A 17 -0.88 -3.23 -12.79
C GLN A 17 -2.09 -2.52 -13.39
N CYS A 18 -1.91 -1.27 -13.84
CA CYS A 18 -2.96 -0.56 -14.55
C CYS A 18 -3.15 -1.12 -15.96
N GLU A 19 -4.40 -1.39 -16.35
CA GLU A 19 -4.73 -1.96 -17.67
C GLU A 19 -4.54 -0.96 -18.83
N ALA A 20 -4.48 0.34 -18.53
CA ALA A 20 -4.33 1.39 -19.54
C ALA A 20 -2.88 1.84 -19.75
N CYS A 21 -2.15 2.11 -18.66
CA CYS A 21 -0.79 2.67 -18.73
C CYS A 21 0.29 1.71 -18.25
N TYR A 22 -0.09 0.48 -17.85
CA TYR A 22 0.84 -0.54 -17.33
C TYR A 22 1.75 -0.03 -16.21
N THR A 23 1.32 0.98 -15.46
CA THR A 23 2.02 1.42 -14.25
C THR A 23 1.59 0.50 -13.08
N PRO A 24 2.52 0.07 -12.20
CA PRO A 24 2.17 -0.73 -11.04
C PRO A 24 1.19 0.01 -10.13
N LEU A 25 0.16 -0.70 -9.68
CA LEU A 25 -0.86 -0.16 -8.77
C LEU A 25 -0.58 -0.61 -7.33
N PRO A 26 -0.98 0.20 -6.32
CA PRO A 26 -0.94 -0.23 -4.93
C PRO A 26 -1.85 -1.44 -4.73
N ALA A 27 -1.27 -2.59 -4.38
CA ALA A 27 -2.04 -3.79 -4.08
C ALA A 27 -2.84 -3.59 -2.80
N THR A 28 -4.13 -3.93 -2.84
CA THR A 28 -5.03 -3.88 -1.69
C THR A 28 -5.70 -5.23 -1.49
N THR A 29 -6.02 -5.57 -0.24
CA THR A 29 -6.68 -6.80 0.17
C THR A 29 -7.74 -6.49 1.23
N ASN A 30 -8.64 -7.42 1.51
CA ASN A 30 -9.66 -7.25 2.55
C ASN A 30 -9.17 -7.82 3.88
N CYS A 31 -9.40 -7.10 4.97
CA CYS A 31 -9.08 -7.58 6.31
C CYS A 31 -10.01 -8.76 6.67
N PRO A 32 -9.48 -9.92 7.07
CA PRO A 32 -10.30 -11.09 7.40
C PRO A 32 -11.10 -10.93 8.70
N SER A 33 -10.73 -9.97 9.55
CA SER A 33 -11.41 -9.70 10.82
C SER A 33 -12.62 -8.77 10.66
N CYS A 34 -12.52 -7.73 9.82
CA CYS A 34 -13.57 -6.71 9.69
C CYS A 34 -14.06 -6.41 8.26
N GLY A 35 -13.46 -7.03 7.24
CA GLY A 35 -13.81 -6.82 5.83
C GLY A 35 -13.27 -5.54 5.19
N ALA A 36 -12.69 -4.62 5.96
CA ALA A 36 -12.16 -3.36 5.44
C ALA A 36 -11.02 -3.58 4.44
N THR A 37 -11.01 -2.78 3.36
CA THR A 37 -9.90 -2.76 2.39
C THR A 37 -8.65 -2.17 3.04
N VAL A 38 -7.55 -2.91 2.98
CA VAL A 38 -6.23 -2.56 3.55
C VAL A 38 -5.17 -2.71 2.46
N GLN A 39 -4.03 -2.04 2.60
CA GLN A 39 -2.89 -2.28 1.70
C GLN A 39 -2.41 -3.73 1.87
N ALA A 40 -2.03 -4.39 0.78
CA ALA A 40 -1.54 -5.77 0.83
C ALA A 40 -0.26 -5.90 1.66
N ASP A 41 0.59 -4.87 1.68
CA ASP A 41 1.80 -4.80 2.50
C ASP A 41 1.54 -4.24 3.91
N ALA A 42 0.26 -4.01 4.27
CA ALA A 42 -0.07 -3.45 5.57
C ALA A 42 0.26 -4.42 6.70
N ALA A 43 0.88 -3.84 7.71
CA ALA A 43 1.19 -4.41 8.99
C ALA A 43 -0.02 -4.85 9.83
N PHE A 44 -0.96 -3.92 9.94
CA PHE A 44 -2.14 -3.98 10.79
C PHE A 44 -3.29 -3.34 10.02
N CYS A 45 -4.51 -3.79 10.30
CA CYS A 45 -5.69 -3.12 9.79
C CYS A 45 -5.89 -1.78 10.51
N GLY A 46 -5.89 -0.66 9.79
CA GLY A 46 -6.15 0.67 10.36
C GLY A 46 -7.58 0.89 10.87
N GLN A 47 -8.51 -0.04 10.59
CA GLN A 47 -9.90 0.05 11.03
C GLN A 47 -10.18 -0.78 12.30
N CYS A 48 -9.60 -1.98 12.42
CA CYS A 48 -9.89 -2.90 13.54
C CYS A 48 -8.65 -3.36 14.34
N GLY A 49 -7.43 -2.98 13.93
CA GLY A 49 -6.19 -3.36 14.61
C GLY A 49 -5.71 -4.79 14.37
N TYR A 50 -6.40 -5.59 13.56
CA TYR A 50 -6.00 -6.97 13.25
C TYR A 50 -4.60 -7.03 12.61
N ASN A 51 -3.77 -7.99 13.05
CA ASN A 51 -2.42 -8.19 12.52
C ASN A 51 -2.46 -8.97 11.20
N LEU A 52 -2.14 -8.29 10.10
CA LEU A 52 -2.25 -8.85 8.75
C LEU A 52 -1.03 -9.70 8.34
N ARG A 53 0.14 -9.53 9.00
CA ARG A 53 1.33 -10.35 8.70
C ARG A 53 1.15 -11.82 9.07
N ALA A 54 0.35 -12.10 10.10
CA ALA A 54 0.03 -13.48 10.48
C ALA A 54 -0.80 -14.21 9.42
N ALA A 55 -1.46 -13.47 8.51
CA ALA A 55 -2.33 -14.01 7.46
C ALA A 55 -1.68 -14.04 6.07
N HIS A 56 -0.40 -13.65 5.93
CA HIS A 56 0.40 -14.09 4.79
C HIS A 56 0.95 -15.47 5.12
N PRO A 57 0.32 -16.58 4.70
CA PRO A 57 1.09 -17.78 4.53
C PRO A 57 2.17 -17.40 3.53
N THR A 58 3.41 -17.33 3.98
CA THR A 58 4.55 -17.57 3.10
C THR A 58 4.18 -18.85 2.38
N ALA A 59 3.68 -18.73 1.15
CA ALA A 59 3.51 -19.84 0.25
C ALA A 59 4.94 -20.24 -0.13
N VAL A 60 5.63 -20.88 0.83
CA VAL A 60 6.55 -21.96 0.53
C VAL A 60 5.66 -23.06 -0.02
N SER A 61 5.26 -22.86 -1.27
CA SER A 61 5.13 -23.97 -2.19
C SER A 61 6.43 -24.72 -2.05
N ALA A 62 6.38 -25.89 -1.43
CA ALA A 62 7.42 -26.87 -1.52
C ALA A 62 7.54 -27.25 -3.01
N THR A 63 8.24 -26.41 -3.77
CA THR A 63 8.70 -26.76 -5.10
C THR A 63 9.73 -27.84 -4.88
N VAL A 64 9.27 -29.07 -5.05
CA VAL A 64 10.10 -30.22 -5.36
C VAL A 64 10.99 -29.80 -6.52
N ALA A 65 12.25 -29.48 -6.23
CA ALA A 65 13.23 -29.15 -7.24
C ALA A 65 13.37 -30.35 -8.18
N PRO A 66 13.20 -30.19 -9.51
CA PRO A 66 13.76 -31.14 -10.44
C PRO A 66 15.26 -31.18 -10.20
N ASP A 67 15.78 -32.36 -9.87
CA ASP A 67 17.20 -32.66 -9.80
C ASP A 67 17.81 -32.39 -11.19
N ILE A 68 18.36 -31.18 -11.37
CA ILE A 68 19.19 -30.85 -12.52
C ILE A 68 20.63 -30.96 -12.01
N PRO A 69 21.40 -31.99 -12.44
CA PRO A 69 22.81 -32.07 -12.12
C PRO A 69 23.53 -30.92 -12.83
N THR A 70 23.72 -29.82 -12.10
CA THR A 70 24.55 -28.72 -12.57
C THR A 70 25.98 -29.10 -12.20
N ASP A 71 26.66 -29.74 -13.15
CA ASP A 71 28.11 -29.86 -13.18
C ASP A 71 28.69 -28.45 -13.29
N VAL A 72 28.91 -27.81 -12.14
CA VAL A 72 29.59 -26.52 -12.06
C VAL A 72 31.08 -26.84 -12.01
N PRO A 73 31.88 -26.50 -13.03
CA PRO A 73 33.33 -26.67 -12.96
C PRO A 73 33.87 -25.87 -11.76
N PRO A 74 34.87 -26.38 -11.03
CA PRO A 74 35.38 -25.74 -9.83
C PRO A 74 35.89 -24.34 -10.17
N LEU A 75 35.30 -23.35 -9.50
CA LEU A 75 35.66 -21.95 -9.60
C LEU A 75 37.11 -21.79 -9.10
N VAL A 76 38.03 -21.51 -10.03
CA VAL A 76 39.40 -21.15 -9.72
C VAL A 76 39.41 -19.86 -8.89
N ASN A 77 39.83 -19.97 -7.62
CA ASN A 77 40.10 -18.82 -6.76
C ASN A 77 41.24 -17.97 -7.38
N PRO A 78 41.05 -16.68 -7.65
CA PRO A 78 42.17 -15.80 -7.93
C PRO A 78 42.97 -15.55 -6.64
N ASP A 79 44.28 -15.67 -6.76
CA ASP A 79 45.27 -15.49 -5.71
C ASP A 79 45.24 -14.07 -5.10
N PRO A 80 45.14 -13.92 -3.77
CA PRO A 80 45.16 -12.61 -3.12
C PRO A 80 46.60 -12.13 -2.91
N LEU A 81 47.25 -11.62 -3.96
CA LEU A 81 48.50 -10.85 -3.83
C LEU A 81 48.34 -9.42 -4.33
N VAL A 82 47.65 -8.57 -3.57
CA VAL A 82 47.90 -7.12 -3.60
C VAL A 82 47.88 -6.58 -2.17
N GLN A 83 49.05 -6.52 -1.55
CA GLN A 83 49.28 -5.71 -0.34
C GLN A 83 49.07 -4.24 -0.70
N PRO A 84 48.17 -3.50 0.00
CA PRO A 84 48.02 -2.07 -0.24
C PRO A 84 49.30 -1.34 0.18
N GLN A 85 49.92 -0.66 -0.78
CA GLN A 85 51.06 0.23 -0.53
C GLN A 85 50.56 1.45 0.27
N PRO A 86 51.22 1.85 1.37
CA PRO A 86 50.83 3.05 2.09
C PRO A 86 51.11 4.27 1.21
N ILE A 87 50.05 4.94 0.77
CA ILE A 87 50.14 6.26 0.16
C ILE A 87 50.59 7.27 1.22
N SER A 88 51.85 7.71 1.12
CA SER A 88 52.35 8.88 1.82
C SER A 88 51.66 10.12 1.25
N VAL A 89 50.54 10.52 1.87
CA VAL A 89 49.92 11.83 1.60
C VAL A 89 50.74 12.89 2.30
N SER A 90 51.55 13.58 1.49
CA SER A 90 52.16 14.86 1.83
C SER A 90 51.09 15.82 2.32
N SER A 91 51.17 16.17 3.59
CA SER A 91 50.37 17.19 4.25
C SER A 91 50.66 18.57 3.64
N ALA A 92 49.83 18.96 2.68
CA ALA A 92 49.70 20.35 2.24
C ALA A 92 48.36 20.89 2.76
N ASN A 93 48.48 21.75 3.78
CA ASN A 93 47.52 22.80 4.18
C ASN A 93 46.03 22.54 3.91
N TYR A 94 45.36 21.88 4.86
CA TYR A 94 43.95 22.16 5.12
C TYR A 94 43.87 22.92 6.44
N THR A 95 43.62 24.23 6.32
CA THR A 95 43.25 25.07 7.45
C THR A 95 41.94 24.54 8.03
N PRO A 96 41.88 24.21 9.33
CA PRO A 96 40.60 23.89 9.95
C PRO A 96 39.75 25.18 9.95
N SER A 97 38.68 25.16 9.16
CA SER A 97 37.65 26.19 9.22
C SER A 97 36.98 26.09 10.58
N ASN A 98 37.42 26.99 11.44
CA ASN A 98 36.94 27.37 12.76
C ASN A 98 35.51 26.87 13.07
N SER A 99 35.42 25.82 13.88
CA SER A 99 34.18 25.47 14.59
C SER A 99 33.95 26.54 15.66
N ALA A 100 33.08 27.50 15.38
CA ALA A 100 32.54 28.38 16.40
C ALA A 100 31.57 27.56 17.29
N PRO A 101 31.75 27.54 18.63
CA PRO A 101 30.77 26.98 19.54
C PRO A 101 29.51 27.84 19.51
N ILE A 102 28.40 27.26 19.08
CA ILE A 102 27.06 27.87 19.21
C ILE A 102 26.69 27.87 20.71
N PRO A 103 26.36 29.03 21.32
CA PRO A 103 25.85 29.04 22.70
C PRO A 103 24.42 28.47 22.74
N PRO A 104 24.07 27.62 23.71
CA PRO A 104 22.67 27.39 24.02
C PRO A 104 22.14 28.64 24.73
N THR A 105 21.09 29.25 24.17
CA THR A 105 20.07 30.13 24.79
C THR A 105 19.75 31.32 23.89
N ALA A 106 18.79 31.16 22.99
CA ALA A 106 17.99 32.28 22.50
C ALA A 106 16.58 31.75 22.23
N VAL A 107 15.72 31.99 23.21
CA VAL A 107 14.29 31.77 23.18
C VAL A 107 13.71 32.66 22.08
N ALA A 108 13.32 32.07 20.96
CA ALA A 108 12.39 32.69 20.02
C ALA A 108 11.02 32.06 20.27
N VAL A 109 10.27 32.67 21.18
CA VAL A 109 8.82 32.49 21.29
C VAL A 109 8.18 32.97 19.99
N PRO A 110 7.54 32.12 19.17
CA PRO A 110 6.55 32.63 18.25
C PRO A 110 5.40 33.18 19.09
N ASP A 111 5.18 34.48 18.93
CA ASP A 111 4.07 35.23 19.49
C ASP A 111 2.75 34.49 19.22
N LEU A 112 2.18 33.90 20.27
CA LEU A 112 0.80 33.41 20.27
C LEU A 112 -0.12 34.65 20.32
N SER A 113 -0.29 35.30 19.18
CA SER A 113 -1.45 36.14 18.91
C SER A 113 -2.29 35.47 17.83
N VAL A 114 -2.77 34.26 18.13
CA VAL A 114 -3.94 33.71 17.46
C VAL A 114 -5.14 34.49 17.97
N ASP A 115 -5.53 35.49 17.17
CA ASP A 115 -6.83 36.13 17.23
C ASP A 115 -7.90 35.04 17.13
N ILE A 116 -8.48 34.67 18.27
CA ILE A 116 -9.59 33.74 18.34
C ILE A 116 -10.85 34.55 18.01
N THR A 117 -11.00 34.94 16.75
CA THR A 117 -12.32 35.32 16.23
C THR A 117 -13.16 34.05 16.18
N GLN A 118 -13.92 33.89 17.26
CA GLN A 118 -15.00 32.95 17.48
C GLN A 118 -15.97 32.93 16.28
N SER A 119 -15.64 32.16 15.25
CA SER A 119 -16.61 31.74 14.24
C SER A 119 -17.34 30.53 14.80
N SER A 120 -18.43 30.78 15.53
CA SER A 120 -19.39 29.72 15.84
C SER A 120 -19.80 29.02 14.55
N PRO A 121 -19.78 27.68 14.48
CA PRO A 121 -20.38 26.99 13.35
C PRO A 121 -21.89 27.30 13.34
N PRO A 122 -22.50 27.58 12.17
CA PRO A 122 -23.94 27.73 12.09
C PRO A 122 -24.61 26.43 12.55
N PRO A 123 -25.83 26.49 13.13
CA PRO A 123 -26.55 25.28 13.49
C PRO A 123 -26.73 24.42 12.24
N LEU A 124 -26.33 23.15 12.34
CA LEU A 124 -26.54 22.16 11.30
C LEU A 124 -28.04 22.07 11.02
N THR A 125 -28.47 22.65 9.90
CA THR A 125 -29.80 22.42 9.35
C THR A 125 -29.91 20.92 9.13
N VAL A 126 -30.78 20.25 9.89
CA VAL A 126 -31.12 18.84 9.69
C VAL A 126 -31.74 18.72 8.31
N VAL A 127 -30.92 18.38 7.32
CA VAL A 127 -31.38 18.00 6.00
C VAL A 127 -31.97 16.61 6.16
N THR A 128 -33.29 16.54 6.25
CA THR A 128 -34.04 15.29 6.14
C THR A 128 -33.60 14.58 4.86
N PRO A 129 -33.15 13.32 4.94
CA PRO A 129 -32.79 12.57 3.74
C PRO A 129 -34.00 12.48 2.79
N PRO A 130 -33.80 12.54 1.47
CA PRO A 130 -34.88 12.36 0.51
C PRO A 130 -35.52 10.98 0.70
N PRO A 131 -36.82 10.82 0.43
CA PRO A 131 -37.49 9.53 0.53
C PRO A 131 -36.79 8.53 -0.40
N THR A 132 -36.47 7.36 0.14
CA THR A 132 -35.91 6.23 -0.60
C THR A 132 -36.82 5.90 -1.79
N PRO A 133 -36.29 5.81 -3.03
CA PRO A 133 -37.09 5.41 -4.18
C PRO A 133 -37.62 3.99 -3.97
N GLU A 134 -38.92 3.81 -4.17
CA GLU A 134 -39.60 2.52 -4.06
C GLU A 134 -39.01 1.53 -5.08
N PRO A 135 -38.68 0.29 -4.68
CA PRO A 135 -38.10 -0.69 -5.59
C PRO A 135 -39.06 -0.98 -6.77
N PRO A 136 -38.52 -1.24 -7.97
CA PRO A 136 -39.34 -1.56 -9.14
C PRO A 136 -40.16 -2.84 -8.89
N PRO A 137 -41.37 -2.94 -9.48
CA PRO A 137 -42.19 -4.14 -9.35
C PRO A 137 -41.45 -5.35 -9.89
N ILE A 138 -41.43 -6.42 -9.10
CA ILE A 138 -40.83 -7.70 -9.50
C ILE A 138 -41.60 -8.23 -10.71
N PRO A 139 -40.91 -8.61 -11.81
CA PRO A 139 -41.57 -9.18 -12.98
C PRO A 139 -42.28 -10.48 -12.60
N GLU A 140 -43.54 -10.59 -13.00
CA GLU A 140 -44.38 -11.77 -12.76
C GLU A 140 -43.74 -13.01 -13.42
N PRO A 141 -43.68 -14.17 -12.72
CA PRO A 141 -43.06 -15.35 -13.29
C PRO A 141 -43.86 -15.83 -14.52
N PRO A 142 -43.17 -16.38 -15.55
CA PRO A 142 -43.83 -16.89 -16.73
C PRO A 142 -44.81 -18.03 -16.37
N PRO A 143 -45.92 -18.17 -17.10
CA PRO A 143 -46.88 -19.23 -16.84
C PRO A 143 -46.21 -20.59 -17.01
N VAL A 144 -46.33 -21.43 -15.98
CA VAL A 144 -45.89 -22.83 -16.01
C VAL A 144 -46.65 -23.56 -17.12
N PRO A 145 -45.97 -24.29 -18.03
CA PRO A 145 -46.65 -25.09 -19.03
C PRO A 145 -47.44 -26.21 -18.34
N GLU A 146 -48.75 -26.20 -18.54
CA GLU A 146 -49.65 -27.21 -18.03
C GLU A 146 -49.28 -28.56 -18.66
N LEU A 147 -48.84 -29.49 -17.82
CA LEU A 147 -48.41 -30.84 -18.19
C LEU A 147 -49.63 -31.59 -18.74
N SER A 148 -49.81 -31.51 -20.06
CA SER A 148 -50.91 -32.16 -20.76
C SER A 148 -50.88 -33.66 -20.48
N ALA A 149 -52.01 -34.14 -19.97
CA ALA A 149 -52.26 -35.52 -19.62
C ALA A 149 -51.92 -36.48 -20.76
N ILE A 150 -51.16 -37.52 -20.43
CA ILE A 150 -50.89 -38.67 -21.30
C ILE A 150 -52.13 -39.55 -21.25
N PRO A 151 -52.86 -39.79 -22.36
CA PRO A 151 -53.92 -40.79 -22.37
C PRO A 151 -53.32 -42.21 -22.38
N THR A 152 -53.96 -43.08 -21.60
CA THR A 152 -53.67 -44.51 -21.43
C THR A 152 -54.00 -45.32 -22.67
#